data_AF-A0A7J2JP96-F1
#
_entry.id   AF-A0A7J2JP96-F1
#
_cell.length_a   1.000
_cell.length_b   1.000
_cell.length_c   1.000
_cell.angle_alpha   90.00
_cell.angle_beta   90.00
_cell.angle_gamma   90.00
#
_symmetry.space_group_name_H-M   'P 1'
#
loop_
_entity.id
_entity.type
_entity.pdbx_description
1 polymer ?
#
loop_
_entity_poly.entity_id
_entity_poly.type
_entity_poly.pdbx_seq_one_letter_code
_entity_poly.pdbx_strand_id
1 'polypeptide(L)'
;MDEVEQIGVNWDRFSQRIKEDPYEFLELGPEELRIAVLENLTPLAKFLGVKAIIYECGRWYARIERIELGEEIPDLSEVMDKECYVSLEDENGCDVVVLAIREDETGDVEVFARSAGEILEIMFSGKACENQDVPWDDFPW
;
A
#
# COMPACT_ATOMS: atom_id res chain seq x y z
N MET A 1 -18.05 3.40 18.41
CA MET A 1 -17.17 3.67 17.27
C MET A 1 -18.03 4.14 16.13
N ASP A 2 -17.64 5.23 15.49
CA ASP A 2 -18.26 5.69 14.25
C ASP A 2 -17.87 4.77 13.08
N GLU A 3 -18.62 4.81 11.97
CA GLU A 3 -18.30 4.04 10.77
C GLU A 3 -16.95 4.46 10.17
N VAL A 4 -16.67 5.76 10.16
CA VAL A 4 -15.38 6.36 9.76
C VAL A 4 -14.23 5.90 10.67
N GLU A 5 -14.47 5.89 11.98
CA GLU A 5 -13.50 5.45 12.98
C GLU A 5 -13.18 3.95 12.83
N GLN A 6 -14.19 3.13 12.50
CA GLN A 6 -14.03 1.71 12.21
C GLN A 6 -13.21 1.47 10.93
N ILE A 7 -13.39 2.29 9.88
CA ILE A 7 -12.60 2.21 8.64
C ILE A 7 -11.11 2.44 8.93
N GLY A 8 -10.76 3.51 9.66
CA GLY A 8 -9.37 3.79 10.04
C GLY A 8 -8.76 2.68 10.91
N VAL A 9 -9.48 2.25 11.95
CA VAL A 9 -9.04 1.17 12.87
C VAL A 9 -8.80 -0.17 12.15
N ASN A 10 -9.53 -0.46 11.07
CA ASN A 10 -9.31 -1.68 10.28
C ASN A 10 -7.96 -1.62 9.55
N TRP A 11 -7.68 -0.52 8.85
CA TRP A 11 -6.39 -0.31 8.18
C TRP A 11 -5.21 -0.28 9.19
N ASP A 12 -5.36 0.45 10.30
CA ASP A 12 -4.31 0.53 11.32
C ASP A 12 -4.01 -0.84 11.94
N ARG A 13 -5.04 -1.65 12.20
CA ARG A 13 -4.85 -3.03 12.69
C ARG A 13 -4.17 -3.92 11.64
N PHE A 14 -4.54 -3.80 10.37
CA PHE A 14 -3.97 -4.59 9.29
C PHE A 14 -2.49 -4.25 9.07
N SER A 15 -2.17 -2.97 8.87
CA SER A 15 -0.80 -2.48 8.69
C SER A 15 0.09 -2.72 9.91
N GLN A 16 -0.45 -2.64 11.13
CA GLN A 16 0.29 -3.00 12.35
C GLN A 16 0.63 -4.50 12.41
N ARG A 17 -0.27 -5.40 11.99
CA ARG A 17 0.04 -6.84 11.89
C ARG A 17 1.20 -7.12 10.93
N ILE A 18 1.24 -6.43 9.79
CA ILE A 18 2.35 -6.55 8.83
C ILE A 18 3.67 -6.11 9.48
N LYS A 19 3.68 -5.04 10.28
CA LYS A 19 4.88 -4.61 11.03
C LYS A 19 5.30 -5.57 12.15
N GLU A 20 4.37 -6.33 12.72
CA GLU A 20 4.62 -7.26 13.83
C GLU A 20 5.16 -8.62 13.36
N ASP A 21 4.66 -9.15 12.25
CA ASP A 21 5.16 -10.37 11.62
C ASP A 21 5.14 -10.24 10.09
N PRO A 22 6.15 -9.58 9.49
CA PRO A 22 6.15 -9.34 8.05
C PRO A 22 6.44 -10.61 7.24
N TYR A 23 7.03 -11.63 7.88
CA TYR A 23 7.30 -12.92 7.25
C TYR A 23 6.00 -13.70 6.98
N GLU A 24 4.98 -13.61 7.87
CA GLU A 24 3.63 -14.14 7.60
C GLU A 24 3.08 -13.62 6.25
N PHE A 25 3.27 -12.32 5.98
CA PHE A 25 2.76 -11.67 4.76
C PHE A 25 3.65 -11.91 3.53
N LEU A 26 4.95 -12.11 3.71
CA LEU A 26 5.83 -12.56 2.64
C LEU A 26 5.65 -14.05 2.32
N GLU A 27 5.14 -14.90 3.21
CA GLU A 27 4.81 -16.28 2.86
C GLU A 27 3.57 -16.39 1.94
N LEU A 28 2.67 -15.40 1.97
CA LEU A 28 1.50 -15.32 1.08
C LEU A 28 1.89 -15.22 -0.41
N GLY A 29 1.05 -15.80 -1.29
CA GLY A 29 1.14 -15.55 -2.72
C GLY A 29 0.85 -14.08 -3.07
N PRO A 30 1.39 -13.54 -4.18
CA PRO A 30 1.13 -12.15 -4.57
C PRO A 30 -0.36 -11.78 -4.66
N GLU A 31 -1.21 -12.72 -5.11
CA GLU A 31 -2.66 -12.52 -5.16
C GLU A 31 -3.31 -12.53 -3.78
N GLU A 32 -2.86 -13.40 -2.87
CA GLU A 32 -3.38 -13.47 -1.51
C GLU A 32 -3.03 -12.19 -0.73
N LEU A 33 -1.80 -11.68 -0.92
CA LEU A 33 -1.37 -10.38 -0.40
C LEU A 33 -2.17 -9.23 -1.03
N ARG A 34 -2.37 -9.24 -2.35
CA ARG A 34 -3.17 -8.21 -3.06
C ARG A 34 -4.60 -8.17 -2.53
N ILE A 35 -5.27 -9.31 -2.43
CA ILE A 35 -6.62 -9.41 -1.87
C ILE A 35 -6.65 -8.90 -0.43
N ALA A 36 -5.75 -9.37 0.43
CA ALA A 36 -5.70 -8.95 1.84
C ALA A 36 -5.49 -7.44 2.01
N VAL A 37 -4.60 -6.84 1.21
CA VAL A 37 -4.38 -5.38 1.16
C VAL A 37 -5.65 -4.67 0.68
N LEU A 38 -6.22 -5.07 -0.46
CA LEU A 38 -7.38 -4.41 -1.05
C LEU A 38 -8.62 -4.48 -0.16
N GLU A 39 -8.88 -5.60 0.51
CA GLU A 39 -10.01 -5.76 1.45
C GLU A 39 -9.92 -4.77 2.62
N ASN A 40 -8.71 -4.51 3.13
CA ASN A 40 -8.50 -3.61 4.27
C ASN A 40 -8.34 -2.13 3.86
N LEU A 41 -7.80 -1.85 2.67
CA LEU A 41 -7.52 -0.49 2.20
C LEU A 41 -8.69 0.14 1.42
N THR A 42 -9.46 -0.64 0.65
CA THR A 42 -10.55 -0.12 -0.20
C THR A 42 -11.59 0.72 0.55
N PRO A 43 -12.02 0.38 1.79
CA PRO A 43 -12.95 1.23 2.54
C PRO A 43 -12.36 2.61 2.86
N LEU A 44 -11.07 2.68 3.20
CA LEU A 44 -10.36 3.93 3.48
C LEU A 44 -10.16 4.76 2.19
N ALA A 45 -9.75 4.11 1.10
CA ALA A 45 -9.60 4.73 -0.22
C ALA A 45 -10.92 5.37 -0.70
N LYS A 46 -12.04 4.65 -0.57
CA LYS A 46 -13.39 5.16 -0.90
C LYS A 46 -13.83 6.31 0.00
N PHE A 47 -13.54 6.24 1.30
CA PHE A 47 -13.85 7.32 2.24
C PHE A 47 -13.06 8.61 1.94
N LEU A 48 -11.80 8.47 1.55
CA LEU A 48 -10.90 9.57 1.15
C LEU A 48 -11.26 10.20 -0.21
N GLY A 49 -12.08 9.53 -1.03
CA GLY A 49 -12.39 9.98 -2.39
C GLY A 49 -11.20 9.88 -3.35
N VAL A 50 -10.28 8.94 -3.14
CA VAL A 50 -9.12 8.75 -4.02
C VAL A 50 -9.56 8.17 -5.36
N LYS A 51 -8.76 8.39 -6.40
CA LYS A 51 -9.06 7.98 -7.78
C LYS A 51 -8.68 6.53 -8.06
N ALA A 52 -7.55 6.08 -7.54
CA ALA A 52 -7.07 4.70 -7.69
C ALA A 52 -6.29 4.22 -6.47
N ILE A 53 -6.21 2.89 -6.31
CA ILE A 53 -5.18 2.23 -5.50
C ILE A 53 -4.13 1.75 -6.50
N ILE A 54 -2.87 2.13 -6.30
CA ILE A 54 -1.74 1.60 -7.07
C ILE A 54 -1.16 0.46 -6.24
N TYR A 55 -1.11 -0.74 -6.81
CA TYR A 55 -0.50 -1.91 -6.19
C TYR A 55 0.72 -2.34 -7.01
N GLU A 56 1.88 -2.27 -6.39
CA GLU A 56 3.19 -2.47 -7.00
C GLU A 56 3.92 -3.59 -6.27
N CYS A 57 3.41 -4.81 -6.43
CA CYS A 57 4.07 -6.01 -5.95
C CYS A 57 5.14 -6.45 -6.95
N GLY A 58 6.31 -5.83 -6.84
CA GLY A 58 7.57 -6.42 -7.22
C GLY A 58 7.98 -7.59 -6.30
N ARG A 59 7.04 -8.29 -5.65
CA ARG A 59 7.27 -9.70 -5.38
C ARG A 59 7.16 -10.38 -6.73
N TRP A 60 8.27 -10.25 -7.45
CA TRP A 60 8.59 -10.65 -8.81
C TRP A 60 8.40 -9.58 -9.96
N TYR A 61 9.47 -8.81 -10.33
CA TYR A 61 9.68 -7.81 -11.46
C TYR A 61 8.43 -7.00 -11.84
N ALA A 62 8.38 -5.76 -11.37
CA ALA A 62 7.68 -4.60 -11.93
C ALA A 62 6.35 -4.83 -12.69
N ARG A 63 5.24 -4.55 -11.99
CA ARG A 63 4.09 -3.90 -12.63
C ARG A 63 3.39 -2.91 -11.70
N ILE A 64 3.19 -1.71 -12.23
CA ILE A 64 2.32 -0.67 -11.66
C ILE A 64 0.88 -1.06 -11.96
N GLU A 65 0.20 -1.75 -11.04
CA GLU A 65 -1.23 -2.03 -11.16
C GLU A 65 -2.05 -0.88 -10.58
N ARG A 66 -2.37 0.10 -11.43
CA ARG A 66 -3.28 1.19 -11.08
C ARG A 66 -4.74 0.73 -11.18
N ILE A 67 -5.34 0.44 -10.04
CA ILE A 67 -6.71 -0.08 -9.90
C ILE A 67 -7.67 1.09 -9.66
N GLU A 68 -8.51 1.44 -10.65
CA GLU A 68 -9.55 2.47 -10.46
C GLU A 68 -10.66 1.98 -9.51
N LEU A 69 -11.14 2.88 -8.64
CA LEU A 69 -12.13 2.51 -7.63
C LEU A 69 -13.50 2.20 -8.26
N GLY A 70 -13.78 0.90 -8.44
CA GLY A 70 -15.07 0.39 -8.88
C GLY A 70 -15.05 -0.40 -10.19
N GLU A 71 -13.88 -0.58 -10.80
CA GLU A 71 -13.70 -1.49 -11.94
C GLU A 71 -13.41 -2.94 -11.48
N GLU A 72 -13.42 -3.90 -12.42
CA GLU A 72 -12.96 -5.26 -12.14
C GLU A 72 -11.46 -5.27 -11.86
N ILE A 73 -11.04 -6.05 -10.85
CA ILE A 73 -9.63 -6.18 -10.49
C ILE A 73 -8.91 -6.90 -11.65
N PRO A 74 -7.82 -6.34 -12.22
CA PRO A 74 -7.15 -6.95 -13.36
C PRO A 74 -6.48 -8.29 -13.00
N ASP A 75 -6.35 -9.19 -13.98
CA ASP A 75 -5.54 -10.41 -13.84
C ASP A 75 -4.06 -10.06 -13.61
N LEU A 76 -3.45 -10.70 -12.62
CA LEU A 76 -2.02 -10.56 -12.32
C LEU A 76 -1.12 -10.98 -13.49
N SER A 77 0.05 -10.37 -13.56
CA SER A 77 1.18 -10.85 -14.36
C SER A 77 2.42 -11.05 -13.50
N GLU A 78 3.08 -12.20 -13.64
CA GLU A 78 4.37 -12.57 -13.01
C GLU A 78 5.54 -11.71 -13.52
N VAL A 79 6.72 -11.78 -12.85
CA VAL A 79 8.04 -11.09 -13.13
C VAL A 79 9.18 -11.77 -12.26
N MET A 80 10.24 -11.10 -11.71
CA MET A 80 11.26 -11.47 -10.63
C MET A 80 12.00 -10.29 -9.85
N ASP A 81 11.82 -10.15 -8.51
CA ASP A 81 12.34 -9.17 -7.48
C ASP A 81 11.64 -9.46 -6.08
N LYS A 82 11.88 -8.72 -4.96
CA LYS A 82 11.23 -8.96 -3.62
C LYS A 82 10.61 -7.75 -2.87
N GLU A 83 9.98 -6.80 -3.55
CA GLU A 83 9.38 -5.61 -2.89
C GLU A 83 7.87 -5.45 -3.19
N CYS A 84 7.11 -4.85 -2.28
CA CYS A 84 5.68 -4.60 -2.48
C CYS A 84 5.31 -3.20 -1.99
N TYR A 85 4.95 -2.30 -2.91
CA TYR A 85 4.47 -0.95 -2.62
C TYR A 85 2.96 -0.87 -2.85
N VAL A 86 2.29 -0.06 -2.04
CA VAL A 86 0.86 0.22 -2.16
C VAL A 86 0.64 1.70 -1.96
N SER A 87 0.05 2.35 -2.95
CA SER A 87 -0.17 3.80 -2.95
C SER A 87 -1.63 4.17 -3.21
N LEU A 88 -2.04 5.35 -2.77
CA LEU A 88 -3.34 5.94 -3.08
C LEU A 88 -3.15 7.14 -4.02
N GLU A 89 -3.75 7.08 -5.22
CA GLU A 89 -3.72 8.15 -6.23
C GLU A 89 -4.89 9.13 -6.02
N ASP A 90 -4.62 10.42 -5.89
CA ASP A 90 -5.61 11.48 -5.81
C ASP A 90 -6.24 11.85 -7.17
N GLU A 91 -7.21 12.77 -7.20
CA GLU A 91 -7.85 13.22 -8.45
C GLU A 91 -6.88 13.93 -9.41
N ASN A 92 -5.76 14.47 -8.91
CA ASN A 92 -4.74 15.17 -9.69
C ASN A 92 -3.71 14.21 -10.33
N GLY A 93 -3.71 12.93 -9.94
CA GLY A 93 -2.73 11.95 -10.37
C GLY A 93 -1.44 11.95 -9.54
N CYS A 94 -1.47 12.47 -8.32
CA CYS A 94 -0.39 12.31 -7.33
C CYS A 94 -0.72 11.19 -6.35
N ASP A 95 0.29 10.44 -5.98
CA ASP A 95 0.20 9.19 -5.23
C ASP A 95 0.94 9.27 -3.89
N VAL A 96 0.36 8.62 -2.89
CA VAL A 96 0.91 8.52 -1.52
C VAL A 96 1.18 7.06 -1.21
N VAL A 97 2.43 6.67 -0.96
CA VAL A 97 2.73 5.31 -0.48
C VAL A 97 2.17 5.15 0.93
N VAL A 98 1.29 4.17 1.12
CA VAL A 98 0.63 3.86 2.40
C VAL A 98 1.16 2.59 3.05
N LEU A 99 1.72 1.66 2.27
CA LEU A 99 2.38 0.45 2.72
C LEU A 99 3.51 0.14 1.74
N ALA A 100 4.70 -0.19 2.27
CA ALA A 100 5.77 -0.81 1.52
C ALA A 100 6.42 -1.92 2.35
N ILE A 101 6.76 -3.04 1.71
CA ILE A 101 7.42 -4.21 2.30
C ILE A 101 8.57 -4.59 1.38
N ARG A 102 9.77 -4.83 1.91
CA ARG A 102 10.87 -5.43 1.15
C ARG A 102 11.63 -6.46 1.95
N GLU A 103 12.18 -7.46 1.25
CA GLU A 103 13.18 -8.38 1.81
C GLU A 103 14.52 -8.12 1.09
N ASP A 104 15.56 -7.82 1.85
CA ASP A 104 16.87 -7.44 1.31
C ASP A 104 17.76 -8.64 0.92
N GLU A 105 19.00 -8.37 0.46
CA GLU A 105 19.95 -9.42 0.09
C GLU A 105 20.41 -10.32 1.26
N THR A 106 20.23 -9.87 2.52
CA THR A 106 20.52 -10.66 3.73
C THR A 106 19.33 -11.49 4.20
N GLY A 107 18.13 -11.26 3.65
CA GLY A 107 16.89 -11.88 4.08
C GLY A 107 16.23 -11.15 5.26
N ASP A 108 16.71 -9.95 5.60
CA ASP A 108 16.09 -9.07 6.58
C ASP A 108 14.93 -8.33 5.89
N VAL A 109 13.83 -8.13 6.63
CA VAL A 109 12.57 -7.60 6.09
C VAL A 109 12.25 -6.24 6.68
N GLU A 110 12.12 -5.25 5.82
CA GLU A 110 11.75 -3.88 6.18
C GLU A 110 10.29 -3.60 5.80
N VAL A 111 9.57 -2.95 6.72
CA VAL A 111 8.16 -2.55 6.52
C VAL A 111 7.96 -1.09 6.85
N PHE A 112 7.46 -0.37 5.87
CA PHE A 112 6.91 0.97 6.01
C PHE A 112 5.38 0.87 5.92
N ALA A 113 4.65 1.52 6.83
CA ALA A 113 3.22 1.74 6.63
C ALA A 113 2.76 2.98 7.38
N ARG A 114 1.88 3.77 6.75
CA ARG A 114 1.25 4.95 7.34
C ARG A 114 -0.03 4.54 8.05
N SER A 115 -0.31 5.14 9.20
CA SER A 115 -1.62 5.05 9.85
C SER A 115 -2.69 5.77 9.03
N ALA A 116 -3.96 5.41 9.23
CA ALA A 116 -5.09 6.08 8.61
C ALA A 116 -5.11 7.59 8.92
N GLY A 117 -4.67 7.98 10.12
CA GLY A 117 -4.52 9.38 10.52
C GLY A 117 -3.49 10.15 9.69
N GLU A 118 -2.30 9.57 9.45
CA GLU A 118 -1.28 10.16 8.59
C GLU A 118 -1.74 10.27 7.13
N ILE A 119 -2.42 9.24 6.62
CA ILE A 119 -2.98 9.23 5.26
C ILE A 119 -4.02 10.35 5.11
N LEU A 120 -4.93 10.49 6.08
CA LEU A 120 -5.93 11.57 6.12
C LEU A 120 -5.27 12.96 6.13
N GLU A 121 -4.22 13.16 6.93
CA GLU A 121 -3.51 14.43 7.01
C GLU A 121 -2.83 14.79 5.68
N ILE A 122 -2.15 13.84 5.03
CA ILE A 122 -1.47 14.06 3.73
C ILE A 122 -2.48 14.40 2.64
N MET A 123 -3.57 13.63 2.52
CA MET A 123 -4.57 13.82 1.48
C MET A 123 -5.34 15.13 1.65
N PHE A 124 -5.79 15.46 2.87
CA PHE A 124 -6.51 16.73 3.11
C PHE A 124 -5.62 17.97 3.12
N SER A 125 -4.31 17.84 3.33
CA SER A 125 -3.37 18.96 3.19
C SER A 125 -2.90 19.20 1.76
N GLY A 126 -3.28 18.33 0.79
CA GLY A 126 -2.87 18.43 -0.60
C GLY A 126 -1.39 18.10 -0.83
N LYS A 127 -0.77 17.35 0.08
CA LYS A 127 0.66 16.99 0.06
C LYS A 127 0.94 15.63 -0.58
N ALA A 128 0.02 15.12 -1.41
CA ALA A 128 0.13 13.79 -2.01
C ALA A 128 1.47 13.61 -2.75
N CYS A 129 1.78 14.54 -3.66
CA CYS A 129 3.01 14.55 -4.45
C CYS A 129 4.32 14.73 -3.63
N GLU A 130 4.24 14.98 -2.31
CA GLU A 130 5.39 15.07 -1.40
C GLU A 130 5.62 13.77 -0.60
N ASN A 131 4.83 12.71 -0.86
CA ASN A 131 4.78 11.48 -0.06
C ASN A 131 4.83 10.19 -0.90
N GLN A 132 5.51 10.28 -2.05
CA GLN A 132 5.81 9.15 -2.96
C GLN A 132 6.95 8.27 -2.45
N ASP A 133 7.90 8.83 -1.69
CA ASP A 133 9.09 8.11 -1.22
C ASP A 133 8.84 7.37 0.12
N VAL A 134 9.57 6.27 0.32
CA VAL A 134 9.67 5.53 1.59
C VAL A 134 11.10 5.60 2.16
N PRO A 135 11.34 5.25 3.45
CA PRO A 135 12.60 5.56 4.15
C PRO A 135 13.89 4.98 3.57
N TRP A 136 13.80 4.08 2.59
CA TRP A 136 14.92 3.43 1.94
C TRP A 136 15.15 3.84 0.47
N ASP A 137 14.29 4.68 -0.09
CA ASP A 137 14.51 5.29 -1.41
C ASP A 137 15.59 6.39 -1.35
N ASP A 138 15.85 6.91 -0.15
CA ASP A 138 16.89 7.90 0.17
C ASP A 138 18.35 7.37 0.00
N PHE A 139 18.55 6.11 -0.40
CA PHE A 139 19.89 5.56 -0.65
C PHE A 139 20.39 5.89 -2.06
N PRO A 140 21.41 6.76 -2.22
CA PRO A 140 22.03 7.00 -3.52
C PRO A 140 22.91 5.80 -3.92
N TRP A 141 22.54 5.15 -5.02
CA TRP A 141 23.36 4.19 -5.77
C TRP A 141 24.61 4.82 -6.40
#